data_AF-A0A382EU62-F1
#
_entry.id   AF-A0A382EU62-F1
#
_cell.length_a   1.000
_cell.length_b   1.000
_cell.length_c   1.000
_cell.angle_alpha   90.00
_cell.angle_beta   90.00
_cell.angle_gamma   90.00
#
_symmetry.space_group_name_H-M   'P 1'
#
loop_
_entity.id
_entity.type
_entity.pdbx_description
1 polymer ?
#
loop_
_entity_poly.entity_id
_entity_poly.type
_entity_poly.pdbx_seq_one_letter_code
_entity_poly.pdbx_strand_id
1 'polypeptide(L)'
;MANNFKNAFKTATDAYQDLYEAPSSTTTVILGLALCNKSASAVTVTVQIQDAGSTPYQVLEQVSIPARTTLEVLAGQKYILETTDTVRILAGTTGQIDATLGIMEIT
;
A
#
# COMPACT_ATOMS: atom_id res chain seq x y z
N MET A 1 10.46 8.53 22.27
CA MET A 1 9.77 8.52 20.97
C MET A 1 8.40 7.93 21.17
N ALA A 2 7.37 8.58 20.64
CA ALA A 2 5.99 8.09 20.74
C ALA A 2 5.71 7.15 19.57
N ASN A 3 5.00 6.06 19.83
CA ASN A 3 4.54 5.14 18.78
C ASN A 3 3.07 5.43 18.50
N ASN A 4 2.76 5.87 17.28
CA ASN A 4 1.40 6.18 16.87
C ASN A 4 0.89 5.12 15.88
N PHE A 5 -0.16 4.41 16.26
CA PHE A 5 -0.78 3.37 15.44
C PHE A 5 -1.96 3.95 14.67
N LYS A 6 -1.99 3.76 13.35
CA LYS A 6 -3.10 4.22 12.51
C LYS A 6 -3.21 3.42 11.22
N ASN A 7 -4.31 3.66 10.50
CA ASN A 7 -4.54 3.13 9.17
C ASN A 7 -4.53 4.27 8.13
N ALA A 8 -3.99 3.99 6.95
CA ALA A 8 -4.22 4.76 5.73
C ALA A 8 -5.16 3.99 4.79
N PHE A 9 -6.02 4.71 4.09
CA PHE A 9 -7.03 4.14 3.21
C PHE A 9 -6.98 4.81 1.84
N LYS A 10 -7.17 4.02 0.77
CA LYS A 10 -7.25 4.54 -0.60
C LYS A 10 -8.04 3.59 -1.48
N THR A 11 -8.87 4.11 -2.38
CA THR A 11 -9.37 3.35 -3.51
C THR A 11 -8.41 3.52 -4.68
N ALA A 12 -7.88 2.42 -5.22
CA ALA A 12 -6.92 2.45 -6.32
C ALA A 12 -7.58 2.82 -7.65
N THR A 13 -6.81 3.46 -8.52
CA THR A 13 -7.19 3.78 -9.90
C THR A 13 -6.26 3.07 -10.89
N ASP A 14 -6.52 3.21 -12.19
CA ASP A 14 -5.64 2.78 -13.29
C ASP A 14 -4.37 3.63 -13.46
N ALA A 15 -4.08 4.49 -12.48
CA ALA A 15 -2.86 5.25 -12.36
C ALA A 15 -2.29 5.08 -10.96
N TYR A 16 -0.97 5.27 -10.81
CA TYR A 16 -0.35 5.21 -9.50
C TYR A 16 -0.90 6.30 -8.58
N GLN A 17 -1.33 5.89 -7.40
CA GLN A 17 -1.80 6.74 -6.34
C GLN A 17 -0.96 6.54 -5.10
N ASP A 18 -0.58 7.63 -4.45
CA ASP A 18 0.08 7.56 -3.15
C ASP A 18 -0.96 7.16 -2.11
N LEU A 19 -0.71 6.01 -1.47
CA LEU A 19 -1.50 5.46 -0.38
C LEU A 19 -1.02 6.04 0.95
N TYR A 20 0.30 6.19 1.09
CA TYR A 20 0.92 6.77 2.28
C TYR A 20 2.32 7.28 1.96
N GLU A 21 2.68 8.44 2.50
CA GLU A 21 4.02 8.99 2.53
C GLU A 21 4.45 9.13 3.99
N ALA A 22 5.64 8.65 4.32
CA ALA A 22 6.20 8.79 5.66
C ALA A 22 6.50 10.27 5.95
N PRO A 23 5.92 10.88 7.00
CA PRO A 23 6.13 12.28 7.31
C PRO A 23 7.58 12.62 7.66
N SER A 24 7.90 13.91 7.68
CA SER A 24 9.20 14.38 8.13
C SER A 24 9.48 13.98 9.58
N SER A 25 10.76 13.70 9.87
CA SER A 25 11.22 13.26 11.21
C SER A 25 10.48 12.01 11.74
N THR A 26 9.93 11.20 10.83
CA THR A 26 9.18 9.99 11.17
C THR A 26 9.78 8.79 10.43
N THR A 27 9.93 7.68 11.15
CA THR A 27 10.13 6.36 10.55
C THR A 27 8.83 5.57 10.71
N THR A 28 8.34 4.97 9.63
CA THR A 28 7.07 4.22 9.66
C THR A 28 7.32 2.73 9.47
N VAL A 29 6.73 1.91 10.33
CA VAL A 29 6.66 0.45 10.14
C VAL A 29 5.33 0.10 9.50
N ILE A 30 5.36 -0.58 8.36
CA ILE A 30 4.17 -1.17 7.76
C ILE A 30 3.84 -2.48 8.48
N LEU A 31 2.67 -2.52 9.10
CA LEU A 31 2.19 -3.66 9.89
C LEU A 31 1.40 -4.65 9.04
N GLY A 32 0.65 -4.15 8.05
CA GLY A 32 -0.20 -4.93 7.16
C GLY A 32 -0.68 -4.09 5.98
N LEU A 33 -1.03 -4.77 4.89
CA LEU A 33 -1.66 -4.18 3.72
C LEU A 33 -2.70 -5.17 3.20
N ALA A 34 -3.96 -4.74 3.25
CA ALA A 34 -5.10 -5.47 2.71
C ALA A 34 -5.61 -4.78 1.45
N LEU A 35 -5.82 -5.55 0.39
CA LEU A 35 -6.34 -5.09 -0.89
C LEU A 35 -7.63 -5.84 -1.21
N CYS A 36 -8.77 -5.17 -1.11
CA CYS A 36 -10.08 -5.76 -1.32
C CYS A 36 -10.60 -5.47 -2.72
N ASN A 37 -10.85 -6.51 -3.51
CA ASN A 37 -11.54 -6.39 -4.79
C ASN A 37 -13.06 -6.43 -4.58
N LYS A 38 -13.71 -5.29 -4.80
CA LYS A 38 -15.16 -5.13 -4.67
C LYS A 38 -15.94 -5.53 -5.92
N SER A 39 -15.26 -5.73 -7.04
CA SER A 39 -15.90 -6.03 -8.31
C SER A 39 -16.37 -7.49 -8.38
N ALA A 40 -17.21 -7.77 -9.37
CA ALA A 40 -17.67 -9.12 -9.70
C ALA A 40 -16.69 -9.90 -10.60
N SER A 41 -15.54 -9.31 -10.94
CA SER A 41 -14.51 -9.88 -11.81
C SER A 41 -13.15 -9.88 -11.12
N ALA A 42 -12.19 -10.65 -11.64
CA ALA A 42 -10.81 -10.52 -11.18
C ALA A 42 -10.24 -9.16 -11.61
N VAL A 43 -9.46 -8.52 -10.74
CA VAL A 43 -8.80 -7.22 -11.01
C VAL A 43 -7.33 -7.35 -10.63
N THR A 44 -6.44 -6.89 -11.51
CA THR A 44 -4.99 -6.87 -11.24
C THR A 44 -4.60 -5.68 -10.38
N VAL A 45 -3.58 -5.84 -9.56
CA VAL A 45 -3.02 -4.78 -8.72
C VAL A 45 -1.50 -4.78 -8.80
N THR A 46 -0.94 -3.57 -8.85
CA THR A 46 0.50 -3.32 -8.67
C THR A 46 0.68 -2.45 -7.42
N VAL A 47 1.65 -2.80 -6.58
CA VAL A 47 2.03 -2.05 -5.38
C VAL A 47 3.53 -1.84 -5.42
N GLN A 48 3.96 -0.60 -5.15
CA GLN A 48 5.36 -0.23 -5.11
C GLN A 48 5.67 0.55 -3.84
N ILE A 49 6.93 0.46 -3.42
CA ILE A 49 7.53 1.34 -2.41
C ILE A 49 8.57 2.19 -3.14
N GLN A 50 8.48 3.50 -2.98
CA GLN A 50 9.41 4.46 -3.55
C GLN A 50 10.22 5.09 -2.42
N ASP A 51 11.52 4.84 -2.43
CA ASP A 51 12.50 5.63 -1.69
C ASP A 51 12.63 7.01 -2.36
N ALA A 52 12.69 8.07 -1.55
CA ALA A 52 12.58 9.43 -2.05
C ALA A 52 13.70 9.78 -3.05
N GLY A 53 13.29 10.15 -4.28
CA GLY A 53 14.24 10.44 -5.36
C GLY A 53 14.82 9.21 -6.07
N SER A 54 14.45 8.01 -5.64
CA SER A 54 14.84 6.74 -6.26
C SER A 54 13.78 6.22 -7.23
N THR A 55 14.17 5.24 -8.06
CA THR A 55 13.21 4.46 -8.85
C THR A 55 12.35 3.61 -7.92
N PRO A 56 11.01 3.59 -8.08
CA PRO A 56 10.15 2.74 -7.27
C PRO A 56 10.49 1.25 -7.38
N TYR A 57 10.31 0.52 -6.27
CA TYR A 57 10.52 -0.92 -6.18
C TYR A 57 9.19 -1.65 -6.04
N GLN A 58 8.97 -2.69 -6.85
CA GLN A 58 7.73 -3.44 -6.85
C GLN A 58 7.63 -4.37 -5.65
N VAL A 59 6.49 -4.31 -4.96
CA VAL A 59 6.06 -5.26 -3.93
C VAL A 59 5.09 -6.28 -4.52
N LEU A 60 4.18 -5.81 -5.38
CA LEU A 60 3.30 -6.65 -6.20
C LEU A 60 3.35 -6.11 -7.63
N GLU A 61 3.42 -6.99 -8.63
CA GLU A 61 3.38 -6.61 -10.04
C GLU A 61 2.26 -7.38 -10.75
N GLN A 62 1.22 -6.65 -11.17
CA GLN A 62 0.06 -7.18 -11.89
C GLN A 62 -0.59 -8.43 -11.26
N VAL A 63 -0.61 -8.51 -9.93
CA VAL A 63 -1.18 -9.65 -9.21
C VAL A 63 -2.70 -9.61 -9.31
N SER A 64 -3.30 -10.72 -9.75
CA SER A 64 -4.75 -10.84 -9.90
C SER A 64 -5.41 -11.15 -8.56
N ILE A 65 -6.35 -10.30 -8.14
CA ILE A 65 -7.20 -10.52 -6.97
C ILE A 65 -8.57 -11.01 -7.46
N PRO A 66 -9.03 -12.22 -7.10
CA PRO A 66 -10.35 -12.72 -7.48
C PRO A 66 -11.50 -11.80 -7.05
N ALA A 67 -12.63 -11.90 -7.76
CA ALA A 67 -13.83 -11.14 -7.47
C ALA A 67 -14.27 -11.31 -6.01
N ARG A 68 -14.63 -10.21 -5.35
CA ARG A 68 -15.16 -10.21 -3.96
C ARG A 68 -14.24 -10.91 -2.96
N THR A 69 -12.92 -10.78 -3.13
CA THR A 69 -11.93 -11.31 -2.19
C THR A 69 -10.93 -10.23 -1.77
N THR A 70 -10.15 -10.55 -0.74
CA THR A 70 -9.12 -9.68 -0.20
C THR A 70 -7.77 -10.40 -0.28
N LEU A 71 -6.75 -9.67 -0.72
CA LEU A 71 -5.35 -10.09 -0.66
C LEU A 71 -4.68 -9.40 0.52
N GLU A 72 -4.09 -10.20 1.42
CA GLU A 72 -3.19 -9.73 2.47
C GLU A 72 -1.74 -9.86 1.98
N VAL A 73 -1.01 -8.76 1.94
CA VAL A 73 0.29 -8.70 1.25
C VAL A 73 1.46 -9.16 2.13
N LEU A 74 1.38 -8.94 3.45
CA LEU A 74 2.51 -9.20 4.36
C LEU A 74 2.40 -10.60 4.98
N ALA A 75 3.28 -11.52 4.56
CA ALA A 75 3.38 -12.88 5.10
C ALA A 75 4.30 -12.97 6.35
N GLY A 76 4.18 -12.02 7.28
CA GLY A 76 4.95 -11.98 8.54
C GLY A 76 6.12 -10.99 8.55
N GLN A 77 6.75 -10.72 7.41
CA GLN A 77 7.73 -9.64 7.28
C GLN A 77 7.08 -8.26 7.41
N LYS A 78 7.88 -7.26 7.79
CA LYS A 78 7.49 -5.85 7.87
C LYS A 78 8.38 -5.04 6.94
N TYR A 79 7.84 -3.96 6.40
CA TYR A 79 8.60 -2.96 5.66
C TYR A 79 8.78 -1.73 6.51
N ILE A 80 9.92 -1.07 6.34
CA ILE A 80 10.25 0.18 6.99
C ILE A 80 10.25 1.26 5.92
N LEU A 81 9.63 2.39 6.24
CA LEU A 81 9.64 3.59 5.43
C LEU A 81 10.44 4.64 6.20
N GLU A 82 11.51 5.12 5.58
CA GLU A 82 12.23 6.30 6.03
C GLU A 82 11.43 7.56 5.66
N THR A 83 11.84 8.70 6.20
CA THR A 83 11.18 9.98 5.89
C THR A 83 11.10 10.18 4.37
N THR A 84 9.93 10.60 3.88
CA THR A 84 9.59 10.81 2.44
C THR A 84 9.45 9.56 1.58
N ASP A 85 9.64 8.36 2.13
CA ASP A 85 9.30 7.13 1.41
C ASP A 85 7.79 7.02 1.21
N THR A 86 7.39 6.50 0.05
CA THR A 86 5.99 6.42 -0.37
C THR A 86 5.57 4.99 -0.73
N VAL A 87 4.40 4.59 -0.25
CA VAL A 87 3.68 3.41 -0.74
C VAL A 87 2.69 3.84 -1.80
N ARG A 88 2.76 3.22 -2.97
CA ARG A 88 1.95 3.57 -4.15
C ARG A 88 1.21 2.36 -4.67
N ILE A 89 -0.05 2.57 -5.07
CA ILE A 89 -0.94 1.51 -5.55
C ILE A 89 -1.55 1.86 -6.90
N LEU A 90 -1.80 0.83 -7.71
CA LEU A 90 -2.49 0.91 -8.99
C LEU A 90 -3.36 -0.34 -9.16
N ALA A 91 -4.55 -0.18 -9.72
CA ALA A 91 -5.43 -1.28 -10.08
C ALA A 91 -5.65 -1.32 -11.60
N GLY A 92 -5.73 -2.51 -12.19
CA GLY A 92 -6.07 -2.69 -13.61
C GLY A 92 -7.49 -2.25 -13.97
N THR A 93 -8.32 -1.87 -12.98
CA THR A 93 -9.63 -1.26 -13.20
C THR A 93 -9.90 -0.23 -12.12
N THR A 94 -10.14 1.01 -12.53
CA THR A 94 -10.36 2.14 -11.62
C THR A 94 -11.53 1.90 -10.66
N GLY A 95 -11.30 2.20 -9.38
CA GLY A 95 -12.35 2.21 -8.36
C GLY A 95 -12.71 0.85 -7.77
N GLN A 96 -12.08 -0.23 -8.24
CA GLN A 96 -12.49 -1.60 -7.86
C GLN A 96 -11.73 -2.17 -6.67
N ILE A 97 -10.58 -1.60 -6.33
CA ILE A 97 -9.72 -2.07 -5.24
C ILE A 97 -9.69 -1.04 -4.12
N ASP A 98 -10.09 -1.44 -2.92
CA ASP A 98 -9.86 -0.65 -1.71
C ASP A 98 -8.62 -1.18 -0.97
N ALA A 99 -7.69 -0.28 -0.66
CA ALA A 99 -6.50 -0.55 0.11
C ALA A 99 -6.65 -0.06 1.55
N THR A 100 -6.25 -0.91 2.50
CA THR A 100 -6.11 -0.56 3.92
C THR A 100 -4.69 -0.88 4.36
N LEU A 101 -3.93 0.14 4.74
CA LEU A 101 -2.55 0.03 5.20
C LEU A 101 -2.49 0.28 6.71
N GLY A 102 -2.13 -0.73 7.49
CA GLY A 102 -1.87 -0.58 8.92
C GLY A 102 -0.43 -0.17 9.16
N ILE A 103 -0.21 0.89 9.94
CA ILE A 103 1.11 1.45 10.18
C ILE A 103 1.35 1.83 11.65
N MET A 104 2.63 1.86 12.02
CA MET A 104 3.12 2.46 13.26
C MET A 104 4.17 3.51 12.93
N GLU A 105 3.91 4.77 13.26
CA GLU A 105 4.88 5.86 13.16
C GLU A 105 5.70 5.98 14.44
N ILE A 106 6.99 6.27 14.27
CA ILE A 106 7.94 6.57 15.34
C ILE A 106 8.46 7.99 15.11
N THR A 107 8.22 8.87 16.08
CA THR A 107 8.68 10.27 16.13
C THR A 107 9.57 10.52 17.35
#